data_AF-A0ABC8KQL1-F1
#
_entry.id   AF-A0ABC8KQL1-F1
#
_cell.length_a   1.000
_cell.length_b   1.000
_cell.length_c   1.000
_cell.angle_alpha   90.00
_cell.angle_beta   90.00
_cell.angle_gamma   90.00
#
_symmetry.space_group_name_H-M   'P 1'
#
loop_
_entity.id
_entity.type
_entity.pdbx_description
1 polymer ?
#
loop_
_entity_poly.entity_id
_entity_poly.type
_entity_poly.pdbx_seq_one_letter_code
_entity_poly.pdbx_strand_id
1 'polypeptide(L)'
;MNKVHASKTVEAGGVAPALTELVRKTHTLKDGTCIDKRAEAYVKAAESLALERSESATATGETASATSTQQLNAAYIEMATNTKGRVYGLGSLQYVDAEPKESPAASLCRSVGVDGRLTTVEGVVTGLKDDFSGLKQSIDLLLRMNGVDPVMHQPIPRESGASAPSPHSDSSRELNQHSPTH
;
A
#
# COMPACT_ATOMS: atom_id res chain seq x y z
N MET A 1 41.40 -11.07 7.78
CA MET A 1 40.50 -10.24 6.95
C MET A 1 39.18 -10.96 6.82
N ASN A 2 38.18 -10.60 7.65
CA ASN A 2 36.87 -11.26 7.62
C ASN A 2 36.03 -10.68 6.50
N LYS A 3 35.74 -11.49 5.46
CA LYS A 3 34.75 -11.18 4.43
C LYS A 3 33.36 -11.21 5.07
N VAL A 4 32.83 -10.06 5.42
CA VAL A 4 31.44 -9.93 5.87
C VAL A 4 30.56 -10.13 4.63
N HIS A 5 29.92 -11.30 4.55
CA HIS A 5 28.87 -11.54 3.57
C HIS A 5 27.71 -10.60 3.92
N ALA A 6 27.53 -9.53 3.13
CA ALA A 6 26.38 -8.65 3.24
C ALA A 6 25.13 -9.41 2.79
N SER A 7 24.60 -10.23 3.69
CA SER A 7 23.28 -10.81 3.54
C SER A 7 22.28 -9.66 3.64
N LYS A 8 21.39 -9.52 2.65
CA LYS A 8 20.15 -8.77 2.77
C LYS A 8 19.37 -9.36 3.96
N THR A 9 19.62 -8.88 5.16
CA THR A 9 18.72 -9.14 6.29
C THR A 9 17.51 -8.27 6.03
N VAL A 10 16.48 -8.89 5.44
CA VAL A 10 15.10 -8.41 5.56
C VAL A 10 14.81 -8.36 7.06
N GLU A 11 14.69 -7.16 7.61
CA GLU A 11 14.22 -6.98 8.98
C GLU A 11 12.75 -7.47 9.06
N ALA A 12 12.33 -7.89 10.25
CA ALA A 12 11.01 -8.47 10.51
C ALA A 12 9.90 -7.50 10.05
N GLY A 13 9.31 -7.77 8.87
CA GLY A 13 8.36 -6.86 8.22
C GLY A 13 8.36 -6.94 6.69
N GLY A 14 9.34 -7.61 6.08
CA GLY A 14 9.34 -7.88 4.63
C GLY A 14 9.76 -6.69 3.75
N VAL A 15 9.93 -5.51 4.33
CA VAL A 15 10.40 -4.30 3.63
C VAL A 15 11.92 -4.32 3.53
N ALA A 16 12.44 -4.17 2.32
CA ALA A 16 13.88 -4.07 2.11
C ALA A 16 14.41 -2.73 2.69
N PRO A 17 15.49 -2.75 3.48
CA PRO A 17 16.08 -1.52 4.02
C PRO A 17 16.65 -0.62 2.92
N ALA A 18 16.73 0.67 3.20
CA ALA A 18 17.37 1.62 2.29
C ALA A 18 18.88 1.30 2.12
N LEU A 19 19.46 1.67 0.99
CA LEU A 19 20.90 1.50 0.73
C LEU A 19 21.74 2.26 1.78
N THR A 20 21.27 3.41 2.23
CA THR A 20 21.90 4.20 3.31
C THR A 20 21.93 3.45 4.64
N GLU A 21 20.87 2.72 4.98
CA GLU A 21 20.81 1.87 6.17
C GLU A 21 21.74 0.67 6.05
N LEU A 22 21.77 0.03 4.88
CA LEU A 22 22.69 -1.09 4.63
C LEU A 22 24.15 -0.65 4.76
N VAL A 23 24.48 0.53 4.23
CA VAL A 23 25.82 1.11 4.32
C VAL A 23 26.16 1.44 5.77
N ARG A 24 25.23 2.04 6.53
CA ARG A 24 25.42 2.24 7.97
C ARG A 24 25.63 0.92 8.70
N LYS A 25 24.84 -0.11 8.42
CA LYS A 25 24.98 -1.44 9.06
C LYS A 25 26.33 -2.10 8.78
N THR A 26 26.93 -1.83 7.61
CA THR A 26 28.21 -2.43 7.19
C THR A 26 29.44 -1.57 7.54
N HIS A 27 29.26 -0.26 7.74
CA HIS A 27 30.34 0.71 7.98
C HIS A 27 30.24 1.38 9.36
N THR A 28 29.54 0.74 10.29
CA THR A 28 29.40 1.18 11.69
C THR A 28 29.69 0.01 12.63
N LEU A 29 30.38 0.29 13.73
CA LEU A 29 30.60 -0.65 14.82
C LEU A 29 29.29 -0.90 15.58
N LYS A 30 29.31 -1.92 16.46
CA LYS A 30 28.17 -2.26 17.31
C LYS A 30 27.78 -1.16 18.31
N ASP A 31 28.71 -0.27 18.63
CA ASP A 31 28.51 0.89 19.50
C ASP A 31 27.91 2.11 18.76
N GLY A 32 27.66 2.00 17.44
CA GLY A 32 27.16 3.09 16.61
C GLY A 32 28.25 4.00 16.04
N THR A 33 29.54 3.74 16.32
CA THR A 33 30.64 4.53 15.77
C THR A 33 30.90 4.19 14.31
N CYS A 34 30.83 5.19 13.42
CA CYS A 34 31.14 4.98 12.01
C CYS A 34 32.66 4.80 11.81
N ILE A 35 33.04 3.68 11.20
CA ILE A 35 34.44 3.32 10.94
C ILE A 35 34.96 3.89 9.61
N ASP A 36 34.07 4.29 8.73
CA ASP A 36 34.41 4.86 7.43
C ASP A 36 33.74 6.22 7.25
N LYS A 37 34.53 7.28 7.48
CA LYS A 37 34.07 8.67 7.34
C LYS A 37 33.60 9.03 5.94
N ARG A 38 34.10 8.33 4.92
CA ARG A 38 33.65 8.55 3.54
C ARG A 38 32.27 7.93 3.31
N ALA A 39 32.03 6.73 3.84
CA ALA A 39 30.70 6.13 3.82
C ALA A 39 29.69 7.02 4.55
N GLU A 40 30.07 7.55 5.72
CA GLU A 40 29.26 8.49 6.51
C GLU A 40 28.88 9.73 5.70
N ALA A 41 29.84 10.33 5.00
CA ALA A 41 29.61 11.50 4.16
C ALA A 41 28.64 11.23 3.00
N TYR A 42 28.77 10.09 2.31
CA TYR A 42 27.85 9.73 1.24
C TYR A 42 26.42 9.49 1.74
N VAL A 43 26.27 8.83 2.90
CA VAL A 43 24.96 8.63 3.50
C VAL A 43 24.31 9.96 3.84
N LYS A 44 25.02 10.85 4.54
CA LYS A 44 24.51 12.17 4.92
C LYS A 44 24.12 13.00 3.70
N ALA A 45 24.98 13.03 2.67
CA ALA A 45 24.70 13.78 1.45
C ALA A 45 23.47 13.22 0.70
N ALA A 46 23.32 11.90 0.65
CA ALA A 46 22.16 11.26 0.04
C ALA A 46 20.86 11.56 0.80
N GLU A 47 20.90 11.55 2.13
CA GLU A 47 19.75 11.89 2.98
C GLU A 47 19.33 13.35 2.79
N SER A 48 20.29 14.28 2.79
CA SER A 48 20.01 15.71 2.53
C SER A 48 19.44 15.93 1.14
N LEU A 49 20.02 15.30 0.11
CA LEU A 49 19.52 15.41 -1.27
C LEU A 49 18.10 14.83 -1.42
N ALA A 50 17.82 13.72 -0.75
CA ALA A 50 16.51 13.10 -0.79
C ALA A 50 15.46 13.95 -0.05
N LEU A 51 15.84 14.58 1.06
CA LEU A 51 14.99 15.51 1.79
C LEU A 51 14.66 16.76 0.95
N GLU A 52 15.66 17.37 0.31
CA GLU A 52 15.46 18.53 -0.59
C GLU A 52 14.48 18.20 -1.73
N ARG A 53 14.58 16.99 -2.29
CA ARG A 53 13.66 16.48 -3.32
C ARG A 53 12.24 16.29 -2.80
N SER A 54 12.09 15.84 -1.54
CA SER A 54 10.78 15.73 -0.89
C SER A 54 10.17 17.12 -0.66
N GLU A 55 10.95 18.09 -0.18
CA GLU A 55 10.48 19.45 0.10
C GLU A 55 10.09 20.23 -1.17
N SER A 56 10.88 20.10 -2.24
CA SER A 56 10.59 20.74 -3.53
C SER A 56 9.27 20.26 -4.16
N ALA A 57 8.81 19.05 -3.81
CA ALA A 57 7.52 18.53 -4.26
C ALA A 57 6.33 19.07 -3.44
N THR A 58 6.56 19.62 -2.24
CA THR A 58 5.50 20.06 -1.30
C THR A 58 5.09 21.52 -1.45
N ALA A 59 5.61 22.27 -2.43
CA ALA A 59 5.18 23.64 -2.74
C ALA A 59 3.69 23.76 -3.17
N THR A 60 2.94 22.66 -3.21
CA THR A 60 1.49 22.59 -3.48
C THR A 60 0.63 22.31 -2.23
N GLY A 61 1.20 22.30 -1.02
CA GLY A 61 0.40 22.31 0.23
C GLY A 61 -0.06 20.95 0.74
N GLU A 62 0.64 19.87 0.42
CA GLU A 62 0.44 18.56 1.03
C GLU A 62 1.48 18.30 2.13
N THR A 63 1.03 17.72 3.23
CA THR A 63 1.79 17.44 4.45
C THR A 63 3.12 16.75 4.13
N ALA A 64 4.22 17.23 4.72
CA ALA A 64 5.57 16.69 4.52
C ALA A 64 5.60 15.17 4.75
N SER A 65 5.57 14.40 3.66
CA SER A 65 5.74 12.95 3.72
C SER A 65 7.20 12.65 4.02
N ALA A 66 7.45 11.72 4.95
CA ALA A 66 8.78 11.19 5.19
C ALA A 66 9.40 10.71 3.85
N THR A 67 10.71 10.95 3.69
CA THR A 67 11.45 10.60 2.48
C THR A 67 11.31 9.11 2.19
N SER A 68 10.87 8.76 0.98
CA SER A 68 10.65 7.35 0.64
C SER A 68 11.98 6.60 0.47
N THR A 69 11.98 5.29 0.76
CA THR A 69 13.13 4.41 0.53
C THR A 69 13.66 4.51 -0.90
N GLN A 70 12.76 4.68 -1.88
CA GLN A 70 13.12 4.85 -3.28
C GLN A 70 13.90 6.16 -3.52
N GLN A 71 13.45 7.27 -2.92
CA GLN A 71 14.15 8.56 -3.02
C GLN A 71 15.53 8.49 -2.39
N LEU A 72 15.65 7.86 -1.21
CA LEU A 72 16.93 7.64 -0.54
C LEU A 72 17.87 6.77 -1.37
N ASN A 73 17.36 5.69 -1.97
CA ASN A 73 18.17 4.80 -2.81
C ASN A 73 18.67 5.51 -4.08
N ALA A 74 17.81 6.28 -4.74
CA ALA A 74 18.18 7.04 -5.93
C ALA A 74 19.25 8.10 -5.60
N ALA A 75 19.04 8.88 -4.53
CA ALA A 75 20.00 9.88 -4.07
C ALA A 75 21.33 9.23 -3.67
N TYR A 76 21.31 8.06 -3.03
CA TYR A 76 22.54 7.37 -2.65
C TYR A 76 23.34 6.89 -3.87
N ILE A 77 22.68 6.30 -4.86
CA ILE A 77 23.34 5.87 -6.09
C ILE A 77 24.00 7.07 -6.77
N GLU A 78 23.31 8.20 -6.86
CA GLU A 78 23.85 9.43 -7.45
C GLU A 78 25.09 9.94 -6.69
N MET A 79 24.99 10.07 -5.36
CA MET A 79 26.05 10.66 -4.54
C MET A 79 27.27 9.74 -4.38
N ALA A 80 27.06 8.43 -4.31
CA ALA A 80 28.10 7.46 -4.05
C ALA A 80 28.69 6.82 -5.31
N THR A 81 28.22 7.18 -6.51
CA THR A 81 28.78 6.69 -7.77
C THR A 81 30.13 7.35 -8.09
N ASN A 82 31.12 6.54 -8.42
CA ASN A 82 32.44 7.01 -8.84
C ASN A 82 32.59 7.12 -10.37
N THR A 83 33.74 7.61 -10.83
CA THR A 83 34.07 7.75 -12.27
C THR A 83 34.09 6.44 -13.05
N LYS A 84 34.18 5.29 -12.39
CA LYS A 84 34.12 3.95 -12.99
C LYS A 84 32.70 3.35 -12.94
N GLY A 85 31.68 4.12 -12.54
CA GLY A 85 30.29 3.68 -12.48
C GLY A 85 30.00 2.66 -11.37
N ARG A 86 30.84 2.60 -10.33
CA ARG A 86 30.57 1.80 -9.12
C ARG A 86 30.09 2.70 -7.99
N VAL A 87 29.13 2.19 -7.24
CA VAL A 87 28.59 2.80 -6.02
C VAL A 87 29.47 2.40 -4.83
N TYR A 88 29.93 3.39 -4.08
CA TYR A 88 30.73 3.17 -2.88
C TYR A 88 29.93 2.41 -1.79
N GLY A 89 30.62 1.67 -0.93
CA GLY A 89 30.01 1.02 0.24
C GLY A 89 29.10 -0.19 -0.03
N LEU A 90 28.71 -0.45 -1.28
CA LEU A 90 27.79 -1.55 -1.61
C LEU A 90 28.47 -2.89 -1.91
N GLY A 91 29.81 -2.93 -2.02
CA GLY A 91 30.58 -4.17 -2.11
C GLY A 91 30.02 -5.17 -3.15
N SER A 92 29.71 -6.38 -2.68
CA SER A 92 29.17 -7.48 -3.49
C SER A 92 27.71 -7.29 -3.94
N LEU A 93 26.98 -6.33 -3.39
CA LEU A 93 25.60 -6.05 -3.80
C LEU A 93 25.52 -5.54 -5.25
N GLN A 94 26.63 -5.02 -5.76
CA GLN A 94 26.76 -4.50 -7.12
C GLN A 94 27.08 -5.59 -8.14
N TYR A 95 26.64 -6.85 -7.93
CA TYR A 95 27.02 -8.03 -8.70
C TYR A 95 27.34 -7.71 -10.17
N VAL A 96 28.59 -7.94 -10.55
CA VAL A 96 29.13 -7.57 -11.87
C VAL A 96 29.30 -8.85 -12.66
N ASP A 97 28.55 -8.97 -13.76
CA ASP A 97 28.81 -9.98 -14.80
C ASP A 97 30.25 -9.82 -15.33
N ALA A 98 30.85 -10.87 -15.89
CA ALA A 98 32.22 -10.82 -16.40
C ALA A 98 32.36 -9.84 -17.59
N GLU A 99 31.30 -9.70 -18.40
CA GLU A 99 31.17 -8.71 -19.48
C GLU A 99 29.84 -7.94 -19.35
N PRO A 100 29.78 -6.97 -18.42
CA PRO A 100 28.54 -6.27 -18.17
C PRO A 100 28.27 -5.29 -19.32
N LYS A 101 27.08 -5.37 -19.91
CA LYS A 101 26.60 -4.42 -20.96
C LYS A 101 26.39 -3.01 -20.44
N GLU A 102 26.55 -2.80 -19.13
CA GLU A 102 26.22 -1.58 -18.41
C GLU A 102 27.04 -1.45 -17.12
N SER A 103 27.06 -0.26 -16.53
CA SER A 103 27.73 -0.07 -15.24
C SER A 103 26.90 -0.63 -14.07
N PRO A 104 27.54 -1.07 -12.97
CA PRO A 104 26.83 -1.53 -11.79
C PRO A 104 25.88 -0.49 -11.19
N ALA A 105 26.26 0.80 -11.22
CA ALA A 105 25.39 1.89 -10.80
C ALA A 105 24.14 2.03 -11.68
N ALA A 106 24.27 1.88 -13.01
CA ALA A 106 23.13 1.94 -13.93
C ALA A 106 22.18 0.76 -13.72
N SER A 107 22.73 -0.45 -13.55
CA SER A 107 21.95 -1.65 -13.25
C SER A 107 21.15 -1.52 -11.96
N LEU A 108 21.83 -1.06 -10.90
CA LEU A 108 21.22 -0.85 -9.59
C LEU A 108 20.16 0.27 -9.62
N CYS A 109 20.42 1.35 -10.36
CA CYS A 109 19.43 2.42 -10.55
C CYS A 109 18.15 1.88 -11.18
N ARG A 110 18.27 1.03 -12.20
CA ARG A 110 17.10 0.38 -12.80
C ARG A 110 16.41 -0.58 -11.85
N SER A 111 17.12 -1.38 -11.07
CA SER A 111 16.46 -2.29 -10.11
C SER A 111 15.67 -1.50 -9.07
N VAL A 112 16.24 -0.43 -8.51
CA VAL A 112 15.53 0.46 -7.58
C VAL A 112 14.30 1.09 -8.24
N GLY A 113 14.41 1.49 -9.52
CA GLY A 113 13.28 2.01 -10.28
C GLY A 113 12.16 0.98 -10.51
N VAL A 114 12.52 -0.28 -10.79
CA VAL A 114 11.57 -1.39 -10.96
C VAL A 114 10.88 -1.71 -9.64
N ASP A 115 11.63 -1.79 -8.53
CA ASP A 115 11.07 -2.04 -7.19
C ASP A 115 10.06 -0.96 -6.81
N GLY A 116 10.38 0.33 -7.07
CA GLY A 116 9.45 1.43 -6.82
C GLY A 116 8.15 1.32 -7.62
N ARG A 117 8.24 0.96 -8.90
CA ARG A 117 7.07 0.72 -9.75
C ARG A 117 6.26 -0.47 -9.26
N LEU A 118 6.91 -1.53 -8.80
CA LEU A 118 6.23 -2.70 -8.23
C LEU A 118 5.43 -2.32 -6.98
N THR A 119 6.01 -1.54 -6.07
CA THR A 119 5.31 -1.04 -4.89
C THR A 119 4.08 -0.20 -5.26
N THR A 120 4.18 0.66 -6.27
CA THR A 120 3.01 1.40 -6.78
C THR A 120 1.93 0.45 -7.33
N VAL A 121 2.32 -0.55 -8.10
CA VAL A 121 1.39 -1.55 -8.66
C VAL A 121 0.71 -2.34 -7.54
N GLU A 122 1.44 -2.79 -6.53
CA GLU A 122 0.90 -3.47 -5.36
C GLU A 122 -0.14 -2.60 -4.64
N GLY A 123 0.15 -1.31 -4.45
CA GLY A 123 -0.79 -0.34 -3.89
C GLY A 123 -2.08 -0.22 -4.71
N VAL A 124 -1.98 -0.07 -6.03
CA VAL A 124 -3.15 -0.01 -6.93
C VAL A 124 -3.96 -1.29 -6.88
N VAL A 125 -3.31 -2.45 -6.86
CA VAL A 125 -4.00 -3.76 -6.77
C VAL A 125 -4.74 -3.89 -5.45
N THR A 126 -4.15 -3.44 -4.33
CA THR A 126 -4.85 -3.44 -3.04
C THR A 126 -6.05 -2.51 -3.02
N GLY A 127 -5.92 -1.30 -3.57
CA GLY A 127 -7.05 -0.37 -3.70
C GLY A 127 -8.17 -0.94 -4.56
N LEU A 128 -7.84 -1.53 -5.71
CA LEU A 128 -8.82 -2.16 -6.60
C LEU A 128 -9.55 -3.33 -5.91
N LYS A 129 -8.84 -4.11 -5.09
CA LYS A 129 -9.45 -5.19 -4.29
C LYS A 129 -10.47 -4.64 -3.30
N ASP A 130 -10.15 -3.52 -2.66
CA ASP A 130 -11.04 -2.89 -1.68
C ASP A 130 -12.27 -2.27 -2.35
N ASP A 131 -12.08 -1.57 -3.48
CA ASP A 131 -13.17 -1.03 -4.31
C ASP A 131 -14.11 -2.14 -4.82
N PHE A 132 -13.55 -3.24 -5.31
CA PHE A 132 -14.33 -4.39 -5.77
C PHE A 132 -15.14 -5.02 -4.63
N SER A 133 -14.54 -5.11 -3.43
CA SER A 133 -15.22 -5.61 -2.23
C SER A 133 -16.38 -4.69 -1.83
N GLY A 134 -16.17 -3.36 -1.87
CA GLY A 134 -17.22 -2.37 -1.60
C GLY A 134 -18.35 -2.40 -2.63
N LEU A 135 -18.02 -2.54 -3.90
CA LEU A 135 -19.00 -2.69 -4.98
C LEU A 135 -19.84 -3.97 -4.80
N LYS A 136 -19.18 -5.10 -4.51
CA LYS A 136 -19.86 -6.37 -4.24
C LYS A 136 -20.84 -6.24 -3.07
N GLN A 137 -20.42 -5.63 -1.96
CA GLN A 137 -21.30 -5.40 -0.80
C GLN A 137 -22.50 -4.51 -1.16
N SER A 138 -22.28 -3.47 -1.95
CA SER A 138 -23.33 -2.54 -2.40
C SER A 138 -24.36 -3.24 -3.29
N ILE A 139 -23.91 -4.10 -4.20
CA ILE A 139 -24.78 -4.92 -5.06
C ILE A 139 -25.55 -5.94 -4.19
N ASP A 140 -24.87 -6.62 -3.27
CA ASP A 140 -25.50 -7.61 -2.38
C ASP A 140 -26.61 -6.97 -1.54
N LEU A 141 -26.41 -5.74 -1.05
CA LEU A 141 -27.42 -4.96 -0.34
C LEU A 141 -28.60 -4.60 -1.23
N LEU A 142 -28.34 -4.09 -2.44
CA LEU A 142 -29.39 -3.70 -3.37
C LEU A 142 -30.26 -4.90 -3.77
N LEU A 143 -29.66 -6.06 -4.02
CA LEU A 143 -30.39 -7.29 -4.33
C LEU A 143 -31.32 -7.67 -3.18
N ARG A 144 -30.81 -7.67 -1.93
CA ARG A 144 -31.62 -7.94 -0.73
C ARG A 144 -32.77 -6.97 -0.57
N MET A 145 -32.55 -5.67 -0.81
CA MET A 145 -33.60 -4.64 -0.74
C MET A 145 -34.72 -4.89 -1.77
N ASN A 146 -34.38 -5.46 -2.92
CA ASN A 146 -35.34 -5.84 -3.96
C ASN A 146 -35.94 -7.25 -3.76
N GLY A 147 -35.66 -7.88 -2.61
CA GLY A 147 -36.13 -9.23 -2.32
C GLY A 147 -35.49 -10.30 -3.21
N VAL A 148 -34.25 -10.10 -3.66
CA VAL A 148 -33.47 -11.07 -4.43
C VAL A 148 -32.28 -11.54 -3.61
N ASP A 149 -32.07 -12.84 -3.51
CA ASP A 149 -30.93 -13.43 -2.83
C ASP A 149 -29.64 -13.13 -3.64
N PRO A 150 -28.60 -12.54 -3.04
CA PRO A 150 -27.42 -12.11 -3.77
C PRO A 150 -26.48 -13.24 -4.21
N VAL A 151 -26.66 -14.45 -3.67
CA VAL A 151 -25.85 -15.63 -4.03
C VAL A 151 -26.57 -16.48 -5.08
N MET A 152 -27.88 -16.68 -4.88
CA MET A 152 -28.71 -17.54 -5.70
C MET A 152 -29.41 -16.78 -6.85
N HIS A 153 -29.43 -15.44 -6.80
CA HIS A 153 -30.14 -14.56 -7.74
C HIS A 153 -31.62 -14.92 -7.92
N GLN A 154 -32.25 -15.46 -6.88
CA GLN A 154 -33.67 -15.83 -6.86
C GLN A 154 -34.46 -14.94 -5.91
N PRO A 155 -35.78 -14.76 -6.11
CA PRO A 155 -36.62 -14.08 -5.14
C PRO A 155 -36.49 -14.72 -3.74
N ILE A 156 -36.20 -13.91 -2.73
CA ILE A 156 -36.16 -14.33 -1.34
C ILE A 156 -37.57 -14.76 -0.96
N PRO A 157 -37.78 -16.01 -0.50
CA PRO A 157 -39.08 -16.48 -0.07
C PRO A 157 -39.64 -15.54 1.00
N ARG A 158 -40.77 -14.90 0.72
CA ARG A 158 -41.54 -14.24 1.79
C ARG A 158 -42.07 -15.36 2.67
N GLU A 159 -41.59 -15.47 3.89
CA GLU A 159 -42.23 -16.31 4.89
C GLU A 159 -43.67 -15.80 5.06
N SER A 160 -44.60 -16.45 4.35
CA SER A 160 -46.04 -16.26 4.50
C SER A 160 -46.41 -16.91 5.83
N GLY A 161 -46.26 -16.14 6.91
CA GLY A 161 -46.30 -16.66 8.27
C GLY A 161 -46.87 -15.67 9.27
N ALA A 162 -47.96 -14.97 8.92
CA ALA A 162 -48.90 -14.42 9.91
C ALA A 162 -50.26 -14.21 9.24
N SER A 163 -51.18 -15.10 9.56
CA SER A 163 -52.59 -15.11 9.22
C SER A 163 -53.21 -13.70 9.25
N ALA A 164 -53.59 -13.17 8.09
CA ALA A 164 -54.61 -12.12 8.05
C ALA A 164 -55.93 -12.76 8.53
N PRO A 165 -56.60 -12.24 9.58
CA PRO A 165 -57.94 -12.71 9.89
C PRO A 165 -58.87 -12.25 8.77
N SER A 166 -59.41 -13.21 8.00
CA SER A 166 -60.47 -12.95 7.04
C SER A 166 -61.71 -12.43 7.78
N PRO A 167 -62.35 -11.34 7.32
CA PRO A 167 -63.60 -10.88 7.91
C PRO A 167 -64.72 -11.77 7.39
N HIS A 168 -65.10 -12.78 8.18
CA HIS A 168 -66.39 -13.44 7.96
C HIS A 168 -67.49 -12.48 8.41
N SER A 169 -68.21 -11.94 7.43
CA SER A 169 -69.57 -11.43 7.57
C SER A 169 -70.45 -12.53 8.18
N ASP A 170 -71.23 -12.21 9.22
CA ASP A 170 -72.69 -12.19 9.08
C ASP A 170 -73.43 -11.63 10.31
N SER A 171 -74.67 -11.21 10.04
CA SER A 171 -75.79 -11.05 10.97
C SER A 171 -76.11 -9.67 11.55
N SER A 172 -76.71 -8.84 10.68
CA SER A 172 -78.07 -8.28 10.83
C SER A 172 -78.64 -7.98 12.22
N ARG A 173 -78.99 -6.71 12.45
CA ARG A 173 -80.19 -6.15 13.14
C ARG A 173 -79.92 -4.68 13.48
N GLU A 174 -80.77 -3.69 13.33
CA GLU A 174 -82.15 -3.55 12.86
C GLU A 174 -82.31 -2.04 12.57
N LEU A 175 -82.92 -1.70 11.43
CA LEU A 175 -83.38 -0.35 11.13
C LEU A 175 -84.55 -0.01 12.07
N ASN A 176 -84.46 1.09 12.82
CA ASN A 176 -85.67 1.78 13.24
C ASN A 176 -85.45 3.30 13.33
N GLN A 177 -85.85 3.98 12.27
CA GLN A 177 -86.17 5.40 12.32
C GLN A 177 -87.61 5.52 12.80
N HIS A 178 -87.90 6.32 13.82
CA HIS A 178 -89.13 7.11 13.97
C HIS A 178 -89.00 8.09 15.16
N SER A 179 -88.95 9.39 14.87
CA SER A 179 -89.52 10.46 15.72
C SER A 179 -91.07 10.41 15.59
N PRO A 180 -91.93 10.98 16.46
CA PRO A 180 -91.77 12.31 17.07
C PRO A 180 -92.47 12.60 18.45
N THR A 181 -92.25 13.84 18.93
CA THR A 181 -93.01 14.74 19.84
C THR A 181 -93.72 14.24 21.11
N HIS A 182 -93.38 14.89 22.25
CA HIS A 182 -94.33 15.72 23.02
C HIS A 182 -93.57 16.85 23.75
#